data_AF-A0A1X2GYL6-F1
#
_entry.id   AF-A0A1X2GYL6-F1
#
_cell.length_a   1.000
_cell.length_b   1.000
_cell.length_c   1.000
_cell.angle_alpha   90.00
_cell.angle_beta   90.00
_cell.angle_gamma   90.00
#
_symmetry.space_group_name_H-M   'P 1'
#
loop_
_entity.id
_entity.type
_entity.pdbx_description
1 polymer ?
#
loop_
_entity_poly.entity_id
_entity_poly.type
_entity_poly.pdbx_seq_one_letter_code
_entity_poly.pdbx_strand_id
1 'polypeptide(L)'
;MGGEVYWLSGYYRPILLVCIGLWGWGFNLLLLCRQHIDPNYLLHIHPNDKKPYQSIFDMSLVVSLIVAFNMWFYSRLVLDDNQPSWLPLLAYLSVLSVLFWPGQTLYRKERIRFIRLIRRVISFNLFSTVYFGDIIFADLLTSFSNVFGDLFLTLCIVIPGKSHFEYQQLEANLDNACYRDLLVPLIISLPYVIRLRQCISEFIESKYETKRHLFNAMKYASAFPVIALSAIQKKAALYISETGTIPSASWIKDDNLFRLWMLAVFMNSMYSFWWDIAMDWSLIQVTYDHPTKHGVHHPRQSSTPMIRIRRHLHFSWSWVYVLAILLDFVLRITWSLKLSSHIYFQRIAGNIFLVELLEVVRRWLWIIFRLENEWVKRGSGLPTNTTDRHSPSTRRPSASSTAPHLPHQIHTSNDIPLHDRPSKTMLTPIGEDPDEGDPFLMDK
;
A
#
# COMPACT_ATOMS: atom_id res chain seq x y z
N MET A 1 26.47 12.90 -29.95
CA MET A 1 25.31 12.03 -30.27
C MET A 1 25.09 11.09 -29.10
N GLY A 2 24.45 11.57 -28.05
CA GLY A 2 24.04 10.74 -26.91
C GLY A 2 22.75 10.03 -27.30
N GLY A 3 22.76 8.71 -27.32
CA GLY A 3 21.55 7.91 -27.52
C GLY A 3 20.62 8.11 -26.33
N GLU A 4 19.76 9.12 -26.39
CA GLU A 4 18.64 9.23 -25.48
C GLU A 4 17.76 8.00 -25.68
N VAL A 5 17.30 7.43 -24.56
CA VAL A 5 16.54 6.18 -24.52
C VAL A 5 15.14 6.43 -25.10
N TYR A 6 15.03 6.45 -26.43
CA TYR A 6 13.77 6.55 -27.18
C TYR A 6 12.93 5.25 -27.08
N TRP A 7 13.45 4.19 -26.46
CA TRP A 7 12.80 2.88 -26.38
C TRP A 7 11.59 2.83 -25.44
N LEU A 8 11.52 3.70 -24.44
CA LEU A 8 10.38 3.75 -23.51
C LEU A 8 9.36 4.78 -24.01
N SER A 9 8.64 4.42 -25.08
CA SER A 9 7.52 5.23 -25.56
C SER A 9 6.57 5.53 -24.39
N GLY A 10 6.19 6.81 -24.22
CA GLY A 10 5.36 7.28 -23.11
C GLY A 10 4.07 6.47 -22.93
N TYR A 11 3.59 5.86 -24.01
CA TYR A 11 2.43 4.96 -24.03
C TYR A 11 2.56 3.72 -23.13
N TYR A 12 3.76 3.18 -22.93
CA TYR A 12 3.96 1.94 -22.15
C TYR A 12 4.43 2.20 -20.72
N ARG A 13 4.82 3.44 -20.38
CA ARG A 13 5.28 3.80 -19.04
C ARG A 13 4.28 3.35 -17.95
N PRO A 14 2.97 3.65 -18.04
CA PRO A 14 2.03 3.25 -17.00
C PRO A 14 1.89 1.74 -16.84
N ILE A 15 1.73 1.01 -17.95
CA ILE A 15 1.50 -0.44 -17.90
C ILE A 15 2.74 -1.21 -17.43
N LEU A 16 3.95 -0.72 -17.72
CA LEU A 16 5.19 -1.29 -17.20
C LEU A 16 5.29 -1.13 -15.69
N LEU A 17 4.94 0.04 -15.15
CA LEU A 17 4.91 0.26 -13.70
C LEU A 17 3.87 -0.62 -13.00
N VAL A 18 2.72 -0.88 -13.65
CA VAL A 18 1.73 -1.84 -13.15
C VAL A 18 2.32 -3.26 -13.10
N CYS A 19 3.04 -3.69 -14.16
CA CYS A 19 3.73 -4.99 -14.15
C CYS A 19 4.73 -5.09 -12.99
N ILE A 20 5.57 -4.07 -12.82
CA ILE A 20 6.55 -4.02 -11.73
C ILE A 20 5.87 -4.03 -10.36
N GLY A 21 4.74 -3.33 -10.21
CA GLY A 21 3.93 -3.37 -8.99
C GLY A 21 3.40 -4.76 -8.67
N LEU A 22 2.92 -5.51 -9.67
CA LEU A 22 2.45 -6.89 -9.50
C LEU A 22 3.59 -7.82 -9.06
N TRP A 23 4.76 -7.72 -9.72
CA TRP A 23 5.96 -8.44 -9.30
C TRP A 23 6.37 -8.09 -7.88
N GLY A 24 6.41 -6.80 -7.54
CA GLY A 24 6.69 -6.31 -6.18
C GLY A 24 5.74 -6.91 -5.15
N TRP A 25 4.44 -6.98 -5.45
CA TRP A 25 3.47 -7.63 -4.57
C TRP A 25 3.75 -9.13 -4.39
N GLY A 26 4.09 -9.85 -5.46
CA GLY A 26 4.52 -11.24 -5.40
C GLY A 26 5.77 -11.43 -4.51
N PHE A 27 6.76 -10.55 -4.65
CA PHE A 27 7.96 -10.56 -3.80
C PHE A 27 7.67 -10.26 -2.34
N ASN A 28 6.73 -9.35 -2.04
CA ASN A 28 6.28 -9.09 -0.67
C ASN A 28 5.71 -10.36 -0.03
N LEU A 29 4.79 -11.04 -0.71
CA LEU A 29 4.20 -12.29 -0.21
C LEU A 29 5.26 -13.39 -0.03
N LEU A 30 6.19 -13.54 -0.99
CA LEU A 30 7.28 -14.51 -0.89
C LEU A 30 8.18 -14.23 0.32
N LEU A 31 8.55 -12.96 0.54
CA LEU A 31 9.41 -12.57 1.64
C LEU A 31 8.73 -12.84 2.99
N LEU A 32 7.45 -12.50 3.14
CA LEU A 32 6.69 -12.77 4.36
C LEU A 32 6.63 -14.26 4.68
N CYS A 33 6.31 -15.09 3.68
CA CYS A 33 6.32 -16.56 3.85
C CYS A 33 7.70 -17.08 4.26
N ARG A 34 8.79 -16.54 3.69
CA ARG A 34 10.16 -16.90 4.07
C ARG A 34 10.54 -16.45 5.49
N GLN A 35 9.90 -15.39 5.97
CA GLN A 35 10.10 -14.85 7.31
C GLN A 35 9.09 -15.42 8.32
N HIS A 36 8.36 -16.49 7.96
CA HIS A 36 7.35 -17.13 8.81
C HIS A 36 6.22 -16.20 9.28
N ILE A 37 5.95 -15.14 8.52
CA ILE A 37 4.76 -14.29 8.71
C ILE A 37 3.68 -14.84 7.79
N ASP A 38 2.52 -15.25 8.33
CA ASP A 38 1.43 -15.82 7.52
C ASP A 38 0.60 -14.70 6.85
N PRO A 39 0.74 -14.48 5.53
CA PRO A 39 -0.05 -13.47 4.84
C PRO A 39 -1.53 -13.83 4.78
N ASN A 40 -1.90 -15.12 4.88
CA ASN A 40 -3.31 -15.51 4.83
C ASN A 40 -4.04 -15.07 6.08
N TYR A 41 -3.42 -15.26 7.24
CA TYR A 41 -3.93 -14.75 8.50
C TYR A 41 -4.05 -13.22 8.52
N LEU A 42 -3.04 -12.49 8.03
CA LEU A 42 -3.03 -11.02 8.05
C LEU A 42 -4.06 -10.40 7.11
N LEU A 43 -4.14 -10.93 5.89
CA LEU A 43 -4.98 -10.37 4.82
C LEU A 43 -6.36 -11.04 4.75
N HIS A 44 -6.65 -11.96 5.67
CA HIS A 44 -7.87 -12.77 5.73
C HIS A 44 -8.08 -13.52 4.39
N ILE A 45 -6.98 -14.03 3.82
CA ILE A 45 -6.97 -14.90 2.64
C ILE A 45 -7.28 -16.33 3.11
N HIS A 46 -7.71 -17.20 2.19
CA HIS A 46 -8.10 -18.57 2.55
C HIS A 46 -7.02 -19.29 3.38
N PRO A 47 -7.40 -19.89 4.52
CA PRO A 47 -6.47 -20.46 5.48
C PRO A 47 -5.66 -21.66 4.98
N ASN A 48 -5.98 -22.20 3.80
CA ASN A 48 -5.38 -23.43 3.27
C ASN A 48 -4.40 -23.21 2.11
N ASP A 49 -4.17 -21.96 1.67
CA ASP A 49 -3.20 -21.72 0.60
C ASP A 49 -1.78 -21.61 1.17
N LYS A 50 -0.97 -22.67 0.98
CA LYS A 50 0.40 -22.72 1.49
C LYS A 50 1.35 -21.77 0.75
N LYS A 51 1.01 -21.34 -0.48
CA LYS A 51 1.91 -20.53 -1.33
C LYS A 51 1.13 -19.45 -2.10
N PRO A 52 0.56 -18.46 -1.40
CA PRO A 52 -0.27 -17.41 -2.02
C PRO A 52 0.51 -16.53 -3.01
N TYR A 53 1.84 -16.53 -2.98
CA TYR A 53 2.68 -15.79 -3.93
C TYR A 53 2.77 -16.45 -5.32
N GLN A 54 2.55 -17.76 -5.45
CA GLN A 54 2.72 -18.46 -6.74
C GLN A 54 1.72 -17.98 -7.78
N SER A 55 0.44 -17.90 -7.41
CA SER A 55 -0.63 -17.40 -8.27
C SER A 55 -0.39 -15.96 -8.71
N ILE A 56 0.19 -15.12 -7.84
CA ILE A 56 0.55 -13.74 -8.15
C ILE A 56 1.73 -13.69 -9.13
N PHE A 57 2.77 -14.51 -8.96
CA PHE A 57 3.89 -14.54 -9.90
C PHE A 57 3.46 -15.03 -11.28
N ASP A 58 2.64 -16.08 -11.36
CA ASP A 58 2.16 -16.61 -12.63
C ASP A 58 1.30 -15.56 -13.37
N MET A 59 0.40 -14.87 -12.66
CA MET A 59 -0.37 -13.76 -13.22
C MET A 59 0.54 -12.61 -13.68
N SER A 60 1.55 -12.27 -12.88
CA SER A 60 2.53 -11.22 -13.22
C SER A 60 3.33 -11.58 -14.47
N LEU A 61 3.71 -12.85 -14.61
CA LEU A 61 4.41 -13.38 -15.78
C LEU A 61 3.53 -13.27 -17.04
N VAL A 62 2.29 -13.75 -16.98
CA VAL A 62 1.35 -13.68 -18.11
C VAL A 62 1.13 -12.23 -18.55
N VAL A 63 0.86 -11.32 -17.61
CA VAL A 63 0.68 -9.89 -17.90
C VAL A 63 1.96 -9.28 -18.50
N SER A 64 3.14 -9.59 -17.95
CA SER A 64 4.42 -9.06 -18.45
C SER A 64 4.74 -9.58 -19.85
N LEU A 65 4.45 -10.84 -20.15
CA LEU A 65 4.65 -11.42 -21.48
C LEU A 65 3.75 -10.78 -22.53
N ILE A 66 2.48 -10.51 -22.19
CA ILE A 66 1.56 -9.79 -23.08
C ILE A 66 2.11 -8.40 -23.41
N VAL A 67 2.56 -7.65 -22.39
CA VAL A 67 3.12 -6.30 -22.57
C VAL A 67 4.42 -6.36 -23.36
N ALA A 68 5.34 -7.27 -23.04
CA ALA A 68 6.61 -7.42 -23.73
C ALA A 68 6.43 -7.80 -25.21
N PHE A 69 5.50 -8.72 -25.50
CA PHE A 69 5.17 -9.11 -26.86
C PHE A 69 4.58 -7.94 -27.66
N ASN A 70 3.66 -7.19 -27.07
CA ASN A 70 3.06 -6.02 -27.71
C ASN A 70 4.08 -4.89 -27.93
N MET A 71 4.96 -4.64 -26.96
CA MET A 71 6.08 -3.70 -27.10
C MET A 71 7.07 -4.14 -28.19
N TRP A 72 7.36 -5.44 -28.30
CA TRP A 72 8.20 -5.96 -29.37
C TRP A 72 7.59 -5.67 -30.75
N PHE A 73 6.30 -5.95 -30.94
CA PHE A 73 5.60 -5.60 -32.19
C PHE A 73 5.60 -4.10 -32.46
N TYR A 74 5.37 -3.28 -31.44
CA TYR A 74 5.43 -1.82 -31.56
C TYR A 74 6.81 -1.33 -32.00
N SER A 75 7.87 -1.92 -31.45
CA SER A 75 9.25 -1.62 -31.83
C SER A 75 9.59 -1.98 -33.29
N ARG A 76 8.91 -2.98 -33.85
CA ARG A 76 9.17 -3.45 -35.22
C ARG A 76 8.29 -2.78 -36.28
N LEU A 77 7.08 -2.37 -35.90
CA LEU A 77 6.07 -1.92 -36.87
C LEU A 77 5.76 -0.42 -36.82
N VAL A 78 6.05 0.25 -35.71
CA VAL A 78 5.55 1.62 -35.47
C VAL A 78 6.67 2.61 -35.17
N LEU A 79 7.69 2.18 -34.42
CA LEU A 79 8.77 3.05 -33.94
C LEU A 79 9.55 3.71 -35.09
N ASP A 80 9.76 3.00 -36.20
CA ASP A 80 10.52 3.53 -37.34
C ASP A 80 9.70 4.51 -38.22
N ASP A 81 8.38 4.38 -38.23
CA ASP A 81 7.48 5.07 -39.17
C ASP A 81 6.69 6.23 -38.53
N ASN A 82 6.81 6.42 -37.20
CA ASN A 82 6.12 7.44 -36.39
C ASN A 82 4.60 7.55 -36.63
N GLN A 83 3.97 6.45 -37.06
CA GLN A 83 2.54 6.43 -37.36
C GLN A 83 1.70 6.39 -36.07
N PRO A 84 0.51 7.01 -36.07
CA PRO A 84 -0.47 6.76 -35.03
C PRO A 84 -0.80 5.27 -34.93
N SER A 85 -0.74 4.72 -33.72
CA SER A 85 -0.95 3.30 -33.51
C SER A 85 -1.84 3.02 -32.31
N TRP A 86 -2.88 2.24 -32.57
CA TRP A 86 -3.75 1.63 -31.57
C TRP A 86 -3.09 0.43 -30.87
N LEU A 87 -1.88 0.03 -31.28
CA LEU A 87 -1.20 -1.15 -30.76
C LEU A 87 -0.96 -1.11 -29.24
N PRO A 88 -0.54 0.02 -28.62
CA PRO A 88 -0.46 0.11 -27.16
C PRO A 88 -1.81 -0.10 -26.47
N LEU A 89 -2.93 0.33 -27.09
CA LEU A 89 -4.27 0.11 -26.53
C LEU A 89 -4.56 -1.37 -26.35
N LEU A 90 -4.12 -2.20 -27.31
CA LEU A 90 -4.29 -3.65 -27.19
C LEU A 90 -3.58 -4.21 -25.98
N ALA A 91 -2.40 -3.71 -25.59
CA ALA A 91 -1.73 -4.16 -24.37
C ALA A 91 -2.62 -3.86 -23.14
N TYR A 92 -3.13 -2.63 -23.03
CA TYR A 92 -4.03 -2.24 -21.94
C TYR A 92 -5.31 -3.10 -21.91
N LEU A 93 -5.98 -3.25 -23.05
CA LEU A 93 -7.20 -4.06 -23.16
C LEU A 93 -6.94 -5.54 -22.86
N SER A 94 -5.80 -6.09 -23.30
CA SER A 94 -5.43 -7.49 -23.05
C SER A 94 -5.16 -7.73 -21.57
N VAL A 95 -4.45 -6.82 -20.90
CA VAL A 95 -4.20 -6.91 -19.46
C VAL A 95 -5.50 -6.78 -18.67
N LEU A 96 -6.38 -5.83 -19.01
CA LEU A 96 -7.70 -5.72 -18.40
C LEU A 96 -8.52 -6.99 -18.63
N SER A 97 -8.49 -7.54 -19.84
CA SER A 97 -9.20 -8.78 -20.16
C SER A 97 -8.73 -9.94 -19.30
N VAL A 98 -7.41 -10.09 -19.10
CA VAL A 98 -6.85 -11.11 -18.20
C VAL A 98 -7.29 -10.89 -16.75
N LEU A 99 -7.23 -9.66 -16.23
CA LEU A 99 -7.56 -9.35 -14.85
C LEU A 99 -9.06 -9.49 -14.54
N PHE A 100 -9.94 -9.16 -15.49
CA PHE A 100 -11.39 -9.18 -15.34
C PHE A 100 -12.06 -10.40 -15.98
N TRP A 101 -11.28 -11.36 -16.49
CA TRP A 101 -11.80 -12.57 -17.13
C TRP A 101 -12.71 -13.37 -16.17
N PRO A 102 -13.97 -13.70 -16.56
CA PRO A 102 -14.89 -14.43 -15.68
C PRO A 102 -14.68 -15.96 -15.69
N GLY A 103 -13.93 -16.50 -16.67
CA GLY A 103 -13.73 -17.94 -16.85
C GLY A 103 -12.90 -18.62 -15.77
N GLN A 104 -12.76 -19.95 -15.85
CA GLN A 104 -12.09 -20.76 -14.82
C GLN A 104 -10.56 -20.79 -14.94
N THR A 105 -10.02 -20.45 -16.11
CA THR A 105 -8.58 -20.37 -16.39
C THR A 105 -7.90 -19.26 -15.57
N LEU A 106 -6.57 -19.27 -15.44
CA LEU A 106 -5.72 -18.20 -14.86
C LEU A 106 -6.03 -17.76 -13.41
N TYR A 107 -6.23 -18.69 -12.48
CA TYR A 107 -6.47 -18.35 -11.05
C TYR A 107 -7.76 -17.53 -10.80
N ARG A 108 -8.92 -18.06 -11.21
CA ARG A 108 -10.24 -17.43 -11.04
C ARG A 108 -10.50 -16.89 -9.62
N LYS A 109 -10.08 -17.62 -8.59
CA LYS A 109 -10.27 -17.21 -7.19
C LYS A 109 -9.57 -15.89 -6.88
N GLU A 110 -8.32 -15.73 -7.32
CA GLU A 110 -7.55 -14.50 -7.10
C GLU A 110 -8.14 -13.31 -7.85
N ARG A 111 -8.54 -13.51 -9.12
CA ARG A 111 -9.18 -12.45 -9.89
C ARG A 111 -10.50 -11.98 -9.27
N ILE A 112 -11.34 -12.91 -8.81
CA ILE A 112 -12.60 -12.54 -8.12
C ILE A 112 -12.30 -11.77 -6.82
N ARG A 113 -11.26 -12.15 -6.06
CA ARG A 113 -10.85 -11.40 -4.87
C ARG A 113 -10.39 -9.99 -5.23
N PHE A 114 -9.56 -9.86 -6.26
CA PHE A 114 -9.09 -8.58 -6.76
C PHE A 114 -10.25 -7.67 -7.19
N ILE A 115 -11.24 -8.22 -7.92
CA ILE A 115 -12.45 -7.48 -8.31
C ILE A 115 -13.25 -7.04 -7.07
N ARG A 116 -13.43 -7.92 -6.08
CA ARG A 116 -14.13 -7.56 -4.83
C ARG A 116 -13.38 -6.48 -4.04
N LEU A 117 -12.05 -6.55 -4.00
CA LEU A 117 -11.17 -5.57 -3.40
C LEU A 117 -11.33 -4.20 -4.08
N ILE A 118 -11.20 -4.14 -5.41
CA ILE A 118 -11.43 -2.93 -6.19
C ILE A 118 -12.81 -2.35 -5.89
N ARG A 119 -13.86 -3.17 -5.92
CA ARG A 119 -15.24 -2.72 -5.66
C ARG A 119 -15.42 -2.12 -4.27
N ARG A 120 -14.81 -2.73 -3.23
CA ARG A 120 -14.85 -2.17 -1.86
C ARG A 120 -14.10 -0.85 -1.77
N VAL A 121 -12.94 -0.77 -2.40
CA VAL A 121 -12.03 0.38 -2.33
C VAL A 121 -12.60 1.59 -3.09
N ILE A 122 -13.21 1.39 -4.26
CA ILE A 122 -13.80 2.47 -5.07
C ILE A 122 -15.19 2.90 -4.54
N SER A 123 -15.84 2.10 -3.69
CA SER A 123 -17.16 2.43 -3.16
C SER A 123 -17.17 3.77 -2.40
N PHE A 124 -18.19 4.59 -2.63
CA PHE A 124 -18.38 5.87 -1.93
C PHE A 124 -19.07 5.74 -0.56
N ASN A 125 -19.44 4.53 -0.12
CA ASN A 125 -20.20 4.31 1.12
C ASN A 125 -19.36 4.56 2.39
N LEU A 126 -19.53 5.72 3.05
CA LEU A 126 -18.81 6.07 4.27
C LEU A 126 -19.05 5.14 5.48
N PHE A 127 -20.08 4.30 5.47
CA PHE A 127 -20.42 3.40 6.59
C PHE A 127 -19.95 1.95 6.36
N SER A 128 -19.15 1.69 5.32
CA SER A 128 -18.64 0.34 5.08
C SER A 128 -17.40 0.05 5.93
N THR A 129 -17.33 -1.17 6.50
CA THR A 129 -16.12 -1.70 7.13
C THR A 129 -14.95 -1.71 6.15
N VAL A 130 -13.77 -1.30 6.63
CA VAL A 130 -12.54 -1.24 5.86
C VAL A 130 -11.61 -2.36 6.32
N TYR A 131 -11.31 -3.30 5.44
CA TYR A 131 -10.40 -4.40 5.77
C TYR A 131 -8.94 -3.98 5.62
N PHE A 132 -8.05 -4.65 6.35
CA PHE A 132 -6.61 -4.35 6.29
C PHE A 132 -6.01 -4.49 4.88
N GLY A 133 -6.47 -5.46 4.08
CA GLY A 133 -6.10 -5.57 2.67
C GLY A 133 -6.58 -4.39 1.81
N ASP A 134 -7.73 -3.79 2.13
CA ASP A 134 -8.27 -2.61 1.45
C ASP A 134 -7.41 -1.37 1.74
N ILE A 135 -6.85 -1.29 2.94
CA ILE A 135 -5.91 -0.23 3.36
C ILE A 135 -4.60 -0.34 2.57
N ILE A 136 -3.98 -1.51 2.55
CA ILE A 136 -2.71 -1.73 1.83
C ILE A 136 -2.87 -1.45 0.35
N PHE A 137 -3.96 -1.93 -0.25
CA PHE A 137 -4.22 -1.70 -1.67
C PHE A 137 -4.45 -0.22 -1.98
N ALA A 138 -5.26 0.48 -1.18
CA ALA A 138 -5.47 1.91 -1.39
C ALA A 138 -4.17 2.73 -1.16
N ASP A 139 -3.31 2.32 -0.22
CA ASP A 139 -1.98 2.93 -0.04
C ASP A 139 -1.04 2.66 -1.22
N LEU A 140 -1.11 1.48 -1.83
CA LEU A 140 -0.47 1.21 -3.12
C LEU A 140 -0.97 2.19 -4.18
N LEU A 141 -2.28 2.40 -4.31
CA LEU A 141 -2.84 3.33 -5.29
C LEU A 141 -2.30 4.77 -5.14
N THR A 142 -2.01 5.23 -3.91
CA THR A 142 -1.42 6.57 -3.72
C THR A 142 -0.05 6.72 -4.36
N SER A 143 0.77 5.68 -4.31
CA SER A 143 2.07 5.62 -4.99
C SER A 143 1.94 5.54 -6.52
N PHE A 144 0.79 5.05 -7.01
CA PHE A 144 0.42 5.03 -8.44
C PHE A 144 -0.35 6.28 -8.90
N SER A 145 -0.50 7.31 -8.07
CA SER A 145 -1.29 8.52 -8.42
C SER A 145 -0.83 9.20 -9.71
N ASN A 146 0.47 9.38 -9.91
CA ASN A 146 1.03 9.91 -11.17
C ASN A 146 0.86 8.94 -12.34
N VAL A 147 0.97 7.64 -12.08
CA VAL A 147 0.74 6.60 -13.09
C VAL A 147 -0.69 6.66 -13.64
N PHE A 148 -1.68 6.99 -12.80
CA PHE A 148 -3.04 7.23 -13.26
C PHE A 148 -3.18 8.49 -14.12
N GLY A 149 -2.48 9.57 -13.78
CA GLY A 149 -2.44 10.78 -14.62
C GLY A 149 -1.86 10.49 -16.01
N ASP A 150 -0.76 9.75 -16.06
CA ASP A 150 -0.12 9.33 -17.31
C ASP A 150 -0.96 8.34 -18.12
N LEU A 151 -1.63 7.40 -17.43
CA LEU A 151 -2.56 6.48 -18.06
C LEU A 151 -3.71 7.24 -18.71
N PHE A 152 -4.26 8.24 -18.03
CA PHE A 152 -5.33 9.07 -18.59
C PHE A 152 -4.87 9.80 -19.85
N LEU A 153 -3.71 10.46 -19.81
CA LEU A 153 -3.14 11.13 -20.99
C LEU A 153 -2.89 10.14 -22.13
N THR A 154 -2.34 8.97 -21.82
CA THR A 154 -2.13 7.88 -22.78
C THR A 154 -3.44 7.48 -23.46
N LEU A 155 -4.52 7.29 -22.69
CA LEU A 155 -5.84 6.94 -23.24
C LEU A 155 -6.42 8.05 -24.11
N CYS A 156 -6.27 9.32 -23.72
CA CYS A 156 -6.72 10.47 -24.52
C CYS A 156 -6.03 10.59 -25.88
N ILE A 157 -4.84 9.99 -26.05
CA ILE A 157 -4.06 10.05 -27.30
C ILE A 157 -4.28 8.80 -28.14
N VAL A 158 -4.25 7.63 -27.50
CA VAL A 158 -4.34 6.36 -28.22
C VAL A 158 -5.77 6.08 -28.70
N ILE A 159 -6.81 6.47 -27.95
CA ILE A 159 -8.21 6.22 -28.36
C ILE A 159 -8.58 6.98 -29.66
N PRO A 160 -8.25 8.29 -29.81
CA PRO A 160 -8.47 8.98 -31.08
C PRO A 160 -7.48 8.60 -32.19
N GLY A 161 -6.47 7.77 -31.91
CA GLY A 161 -5.45 7.37 -32.87
C GLY A 161 -4.50 8.49 -33.24
N LYS A 162 -3.99 9.24 -32.26
CA LYS A 162 -2.98 10.29 -32.47
C LYS A 162 -1.55 9.72 -32.48
N SER A 163 -0.63 10.40 -33.17
CA SER A 163 0.79 10.03 -33.33
C SER A 163 1.62 10.29 -32.06
N HIS A 164 2.83 9.71 -31.97
CA HIS A 164 3.75 9.97 -30.84
C HIS A 164 4.19 11.43 -30.74
N PHE A 165 4.31 12.13 -31.88
CA PHE A 165 4.57 13.57 -31.88
C PHE A 165 3.41 14.34 -31.25
N GLU A 166 2.15 13.93 -31.52
CA GLU A 166 0.98 14.48 -30.85
C GLU A 166 0.89 14.09 -29.36
N TYR A 167 1.52 13.00 -28.91
CA TYR A 167 1.68 12.72 -27.48
C TYR A 167 2.59 13.76 -26.82
N GLN A 168 3.75 13.99 -27.41
CA GLN A 168 4.72 14.96 -26.89
C GLN A 168 4.18 16.39 -27.00
N GLN A 169 3.40 16.67 -28.04
CA GLN A 169 2.66 17.92 -28.16
C GLN A 169 1.48 17.99 -27.18
N LEU A 170 0.69 16.95 -26.90
CA LEU A 170 -0.36 17.05 -25.89
C LEU A 170 0.23 17.19 -24.47
N GLU A 171 1.39 16.57 -24.22
CA GLU A 171 2.16 16.72 -22.99
C GLU A 171 2.73 18.15 -22.84
N ALA A 172 3.14 18.78 -23.96
CA ALA A 172 3.77 20.11 -24.01
C ALA A 172 2.81 21.29 -24.30
N ASN A 173 2.03 21.20 -25.38
CA ASN A 173 1.02 22.12 -25.90
C ASN A 173 -0.38 21.54 -25.75
N LEU A 174 -1.01 21.92 -24.66
CA LEU A 174 -2.29 21.40 -24.27
C LEU A 174 -3.39 22.39 -24.65
N ASP A 175 -3.87 22.28 -25.89
CA ASP A 175 -4.92 23.15 -26.44
C ASP A 175 -6.27 23.04 -25.69
N ASN A 176 -6.45 21.99 -24.89
CA ASN A 176 -7.65 21.82 -24.07
C ASN A 176 -7.35 22.00 -22.58
N ALA A 177 -7.40 23.25 -22.11
CA ALA A 177 -7.21 23.64 -20.71
C ALA A 177 -7.95 22.73 -19.70
N CYS A 178 -9.13 22.19 -20.07
CA CYS A 178 -9.91 21.26 -19.25
C CYS A 178 -9.13 19.99 -18.84
N TYR A 179 -8.38 19.37 -19.76
CA TYR A 179 -7.69 18.11 -19.47
C TYR A 179 -6.54 18.31 -18.45
N ARG A 180 -5.71 19.33 -18.64
CA ARG A 180 -4.53 19.60 -17.78
C ARG A 180 -4.87 20.30 -16.49
N ASP A 181 -5.72 21.33 -16.56
CA ASP A 181 -5.94 22.21 -15.41
C ASP A 181 -6.92 21.58 -14.42
N LEU A 182 -7.77 20.64 -14.89
CA LEU A 182 -8.82 20.03 -14.09
C LEU A 182 -8.72 18.51 -14.05
N LEU A 183 -8.80 17.82 -15.19
CA LEU A 183 -8.96 16.36 -15.18
C LEU A 183 -7.73 15.59 -14.68
N VAL A 184 -6.52 15.98 -15.11
CA VAL A 184 -5.28 15.33 -14.64
C VAL A 184 -5.09 15.49 -13.12
N PRO A 185 -5.18 16.69 -12.52
CA PRO A 185 -5.13 16.86 -11.06
C PRO A 185 -6.22 16.07 -10.32
N LEU A 186 -7.45 16.01 -10.86
CA LEU A 186 -8.53 15.23 -10.27
C LEU A 186 -8.20 13.72 -10.26
N ILE A 187 -7.67 13.19 -11.36
CA ILE A 187 -7.28 11.77 -11.47
C ILE A 187 -6.12 11.46 -10.53
N ILE A 188 -5.11 12.32 -10.45
CA ILE A 188 -3.99 12.18 -9.50
C ILE A 188 -4.49 12.23 -8.05
N SER A 189 -5.54 13.02 -7.76
CA SER A 189 -6.12 13.12 -6.43
C SER A 189 -6.97 11.91 -6.00
N LEU A 190 -7.47 11.12 -6.96
CA LEU A 190 -8.43 10.04 -6.70
C LEU A 190 -7.95 9.01 -5.66
N PRO A 191 -6.71 8.50 -5.69
CA PRO A 191 -6.21 7.59 -4.65
C PRO A 191 -6.21 8.20 -3.24
N TYR A 192 -5.93 9.50 -3.12
CA TYR A 192 -5.94 10.21 -1.84
C TYR A 192 -7.36 10.40 -1.32
N VAL A 193 -8.33 10.66 -2.20
CA VAL A 193 -9.77 10.70 -1.85
C VAL A 193 -10.23 9.34 -1.32
N ILE A 194 -9.83 8.25 -1.97
CA ILE A 194 -10.15 6.89 -1.54
C ILE A 194 -9.62 6.63 -0.11
N ARG A 195 -8.36 6.98 0.16
CA ARG A 195 -7.78 6.81 1.51
C ARG A 195 -8.43 7.71 2.54
N LEU A 196 -8.70 8.98 2.19
CA LEU A 196 -9.42 9.90 3.07
C LEU A 196 -10.77 9.32 3.48
N ARG A 197 -11.54 8.84 2.50
CA ARG A 197 -12.83 8.17 2.70
C ARG A 197 -12.69 6.98 3.63
N GLN A 198 -11.74 6.08 3.38
CA GLN A 198 -11.50 4.90 4.23
C GLN A 198 -11.19 5.30 5.68
N CYS A 199 -10.33 6.30 5.89
CA CYS A 199 -9.99 6.78 7.22
C CYS A 199 -11.20 7.38 7.96
N ILE A 200 -12.08 8.08 7.24
CA ILE A 200 -13.33 8.60 7.80
C ILE A 200 -14.27 7.44 8.17
N SER A 201 -14.39 6.43 7.31
CA SER A 201 -15.19 5.22 7.58
C SER A 201 -14.74 4.51 8.84
N GLU A 202 -13.43 4.27 9.00
CA GLU A 202 -12.89 3.66 10.23
C GLU A 202 -13.14 4.54 11.47
N PHE A 203 -13.07 5.87 11.33
CA PHE A 203 -13.36 6.78 12.44
C PHE A 203 -14.82 6.69 12.89
N ILE A 204 -15.76 6.64 11.93
CA ILE A 204 -17.19 6.45 12.19
C ILE A 204 -17.46 5.07 12.80
N GLU A 205 -16.85 4.01 12.26
CA GLU A 205 -16.97 2.63 12.74
C GLU A 205 -16.45 2.50 14.18
N SER A 206 -15.38 3.23 14.53
CA SER A 206 -14.86 3.35 15.90
C SER A 206 -15.73 4.18 16.84
N LYS A 207 -16.95 4.59 16.41
CA LYS A 207 -17.86 5.48 17.14
C LYS A 207 -17.18 6.77 17.62
N TYR A 208 -16.28 7.31 16.80
CA TYR A 208 -15.52 8.54 17.07
C TYR A 208 -14.54 8.47 18.25
N GLU A 209 -14.27 7.26 18.77
CA GLU A 209 -13.38 7.08 19.93
C GLU A 209 -11.91 7.05 19.53
N THR A 210 -11.59 6.47 18.37
CA THR A 210 -10.20 6.27 17.95
C THR A 210 -9.70 7.41 17.05
N LYS A 211 -9.17 8.46 17.69
CA LYS A 211 -8.62 9.66 17.00
C LYS A 211 -7.52 9.36 15.98
N ARG A 212 -6.84 8.21 16.08
CA ARG A 212 -5.84 7.76 15.10
C ARG A 212 -6.39 7.81 13.67
N HIS A 213 -7.63 7.38 13.43
CA HIS A 213 -8.20 7.38 12.09
C HIS A 213 -8.39 8.80 11.54
N LEU A 214 -8.78 9.76 12.39
CA LEU A 214 -8.90 11.16 12.01
C LEU A 214 -7.53 11.79 11.66
N PHE A 215 -6.49 11.49 12.44
CA PHE A 215 -5.13 11.94 12.09
C PHE A 215 -4.68 11.35 10.75
N ASN A 216 -5.00 10.08 10.49
CA ASN A 216 -4.71 9.45 9.20
C ASN A 216 -5.47 10.13 8.05
N ALA A 217 -6.74 10.49 8.28
CA ALA A 217 -7.54 11.28 7.32
C ALA A 217 -6.86 12.62 7.00
N MET A 218 -6.39 13.35 8.02
CA MET A 218 -5.66 14.61 7.84
C MET A 218 -4.34 14.42 7.07
N LYS A 219 -3.66 13.29 7.25
CA LYS A 219 -2.45 12.95 6.47
C LYS A 219 -2.77 12.92 4.98
N TYR A 220 -3.77 12.14 4.55
CA TYR A 220 -4.13 12.08 3.13
C TYR A 220 -4.76 13.38 2.63
N ALA A 221 -5.47 14.13 3.48
CA ALA A 221 -5.98 15.45 3.12
C ALA A 221 -4.87 16.47 2.83
N SER A 222 -3.71 16.35 3.49
CA SER A 222 -2.57 17.25 3.27
C SER A 222 -1.95 17.15 1.88
N ALA A 223 -2.28 16.12 1.09
CA ALA A 223 -1.86 16.00 -0.30
C ALA A 223 -2.65 16.91 -1.27
N PHE A 224 -3.91 17.28 -0.95
CA PHE A 224 -4.73 18.07 -1.86
C PHE A 224 -4.18 19.48 -2.13
N PRO A 225 -3.71 20.24 -1.12
CA PRO A 225 -3.06 21.52 -1.37
C PRO A 225 -1.82 21.39 -2.27
N VAL A 226 -1.02 20.33 -2.10
CA VAL A 226 0.16 20.06 -2.94
C VAL A 226 -0.26 19.88 -4.40
N ILE A 227 -1.25 19.02 -4.66
CA ILE A 227 -1.73 18.73 -6.02
C ILE A 227 -2.34 19.99 -6.66
N ALA A 228 -3.22 20.70 -5.93
CA ALA A 228 -3.88 21.90 -6.43
C ALA A 228 -2.88 23.02 -6.76
N LEU A 229 -1.94 23.31 -5.85
CA LEU A 229 -0.92 24.34 -6.07
C LEU A 229 0.03 23.96 -7.21
N SER A 230 0.37 22.68 -7.37
CA SER A 230 1.18 22.21 -8.51
C SER A 230 0.47 22.43 -9.85
N ALA A 231 -0.84 22.17 -9.91
CA ALA A 231 -1.64 22.41 -11.11
C ALA A 231 -1.73 23.91 -11.45
N ILE A 232 -1.94 24.76 -10.44
CA ILE A 232 -1.99 26.22 -10.60
C ILE A 232 -0.62 26.75 -11.06
N GLN A 233 0.49 26.28 -10.48
CA GLN A 233 1.85 26.65 -10.92
C GLN A 233 2.12 26.27 -12.36
N LYS A 234 1.77 25.04 -12.77
CA LYS A 234 1.94 24.58 -14.15
C LYS A 234 1.15 25.46 -15.13
N LYS A 235 -0.09 25.82 -14.77
CA LYS A 235 -0.93 26.72 -15.55
C LYS A 235 -0.32 28.13 -15.67
N ALA A 236 0.18 28.69 -14.57
CA ALA A 236 0.82 30.01 -14.56
C ALA A 236 2.09 30.04 -15.41
N ALA A 237 2.96 29.03 -15.29
CA ALA A 237 4.18 28.90 -16.07
C ALA A 237 3.91 28.84 -17.58
N LEU A 238 2.88 28.10 -18.00
CA LEU A 238 2.46 28.03 -19.41
C LEU A 238 1.93 29.37 -19.93
N TYR A 239 1.09 30.05 -19.14
CA TYR A 239 0.59 31.38 -19.52
C TYR A 239 1.70 32.40 -19.76
N ILE A 240 2.74 32.39 -18.91
CA ILE A 240 3.91 33.26 -19.06
C ILE A 240 4.68 32.88 -20.34
N SER A 241 4.83 31.59 -20.63
CA SER A 241 5.49 31.11 -21.85
C SER A 241 4.74 31.50 -23.13
N GLU A 242 3.41 31.56 -23.09
CA GLU A 242 2.56 31.87 -24.25
C GLU A 242 2.39 33.38 -24.47
N THR A 243 2.17 34.14 -23.40
CA THR A 243 1.82 35.58 -23.50
C THR A 243 3.00 36.50 -23.24
N GLY A 244 4.10 36.00 -22.66
CA GLY A 244 5.25 36.82 -22.23
C GLY A 244 4.91 37.81 -21.10
N THR A 245 3.72 37.71 -20.52
CA THR A 245 3.23 38.62 -19.47
C THR A 245 2.95 37.86 -18.18
N ILE A 246 3.27 38.51 -17.06
CA ILE A 246 2.93 37.99 -15.73
C ILE A 246 1.45 38.29 -15.49
N PRO A 247 0.60 37.29 -15.15
CA PRO A 247 -0.81 37.52 -14.87
C PRO A 247 -1.01 38.65 -13.85
N SER A 248 -1.79 39.67 -14.21
CA SER A 248 -2.07 40.85 -13.37
C SER A 248 -3.07 40.58 -12.23
N ALA A 249 -3.57 39.35 -12.10
CA ALA A 249 -4.38 38.91 -10.97
C ALA A 249 -3.51 38.83 -9.69
N SER A 250 -3.64 39.85 -8.85
CA SER A 250 -2.86 40.17 -7.64
C SER A 250 -2.69 39.09 -6.55
N TRP A 251 -3.38 37.95 -6.64
CA TRP A 251 -3.40 36.93 -5.59
C TRP A 251 -2.32 35.85 -5.73
N ILE A 252 -1.54 35.87 -6.81
CA ILE A 252 -0.47 34.90 -7.05
C ILE A 252 0.71 35.63 -7.71
N LYS A 253 1.51 36.34 -6.90
CA LYS A 253 2.91 36.57 -7.29
C LYS A 253 3.57 35.19 -7.35
N ASP A 254 4.28 34.86 -8.43
CA ASP A 254 4.93 33.55 -8.61
C ASP A 254 5.72 33.10 -7.38
N ASP A 255 6.42 34.05 -6.73
CA ASP A 255 7.18 33.81 -5.49
C ASP A 255 6.30 33.33 -4.31
N ASN A 256 5.12 33.90 -4.12
CA ASN A 256 4.23 33.54 -3.02
C ASN A 256 3.58 32.17 -3.28
N LEU A 257 3.23 31.89 -4.53
CA LEU A 257 2.69 30.59 -4.92
C LEU A 257 3.73 29.49 -4.73
N PHE A 258 4.97 29.75 -5.13
CA PHE A 258 6.09 28.84 -4.90
C PHE A 258 6.31 28.59 -3.41
N ARG A 259 6.33 29.63 -2.58
CA ARG A 259 6.47 29.49 -1.12
C ARG A 259 5.33 28.70 -0.49
N LEU A 260 4.08 28.95 -0.90
CA LEU A 260 2.92 28.23 -0.38
C LEU A 260 2.94 26.75 -0.79
N TRP A 261 3.32 26.48 -2.05
CA TRP A 261 3.50 25.12 -2.55
C TRP A 261 4.62 24.39 -1.80
N MET A 262 5.78 25.03 -1.61
CA MET A 262 6.89 24.48 -0.82
C MET A 262 6.47 24.16 0.62
N LEU A 263 5.69 25.04 1.26
CA LEU A 263 5.15 24.79 2.59
C LEU A 263 4.19 23.60 2.59
N ALA A 264 3.27 23.52 1.62
CA ALA A 264 2.35 22.39 1.49
C ALA A 264 3.10 21.06 1.30
N VAL A 265 4.11 21.06 0.42
CA VAL A 265 4.97 19.91 0.16
C VAL A 265 5.73 19.49 1.41
N PHE A 266 6.32 20.44 2.12
CA PHE A 266 7.05 20.18 3.36
C PHE A 266 6.13 19.57 4.43
N MET A 267 4.97 20.17 4.67
CA MET A 267 3.99 19.68 5.65
C MET A 267 3.50 18.28 5.31
N ASN A 268 3.11 18.04 4.05
CA ASN A 268 2.68 16.72 3.58
C ASN A 268 3.79 15.67 3.73
N SER A 269 5.02 16.02 3.34
CA SER A 269 6.18 15.11 3.38
C SER A 269 6.55 14.73 4.80
N MET A 270 6.72 15.72 5.69
CA MET A 270 7.13 15.50 7.07
C MET A 270 6.04 14.79 7.87
N TYR A 271 4.77 15.17 7.66
CA TYR A 271 3.68 14.48 8.34
C TYR A 271 3.60 13.02 7.90
N SER A 272 3.65 12.75 6.60
CA SER A 272 3.57 11.39 6.10
C SER A 272 4.81 10.56 6.47
N PHE A 273 6.00 11.16 6.53
CA PHE A 273 7.24 10.50 6.97
C PHE A 273 7.17 10.09 8.44
N TRP A 274 6.76 11.03 9.29
CA TRP A 274 6.52 10.76 10.70
C TRP A 274 5.49 9.65 10.88
N TRP A 275 4.41 9.67 10.09
CA TRP A 275 3.37 8.66 10.13
C TRP A 275 3.89 7.26 9.83
N ASP A 276 4.70 7.12 8.78
CA ASP A 276 5.20 5.82 8.37
C ASP A 276 6.06 5.17 9.46
N ILE A 277 6.93 5.96 10.12
CA ILE A 277 7.81 5.48 11.20
C ILE A 277 7.04 5.25 12.51
N ALA A 278 6.29 6.26 12.96
CA ALA A 278 5.68 6.28 14.28
C ALA A 278 4.40 5.45 14.33
N MET A 279 3.58 5.49 13.28
CA MET A 279 2.24 4.91 13.28
C MET A 279 2.19 3.59 12.54
N ASP A 280 2.78 3.51 11.34
CA ASP A 280 2.63 2.35 10.47
C ASP A 280 3.62 1.23 10.80
N TRP A 281 4.89 1.57 11.04
CA TRP A 281 5.91 0.64 11.51
C TRP A 281 5.95 0.54 13.04
N SER A 282 5.36 1.52 13.74
CA SER A 282 5.31 1.60 15.20
C SER A 282 6.68 1.46 15.87
N LEU A 283 7.71 2.04 15.25
CA LEU A 283 9.07 2.03 15.77
C LEU A 283 9.23 2.95 16.97
N ILE A 284 8.39 3.98 17.06
CA ILE A 284 8.35 4.93 18.16
C ILE A 284 7.14 4.61 19.05
N GLN A 285 7.39 4.24 20.31
CA GLN A 285 6.38 3.93 21.31
C GLN A 285 6.43 4.97 22.41
N VAL A 286 5.31 5.67 22.65
CA VAL A 286 5.19 6.55 23.82
C VAL A 286 4.72 5.70 24.99
N THR A 287 5.61 5.46 25.94
CA THR A 287 5.29 4.74 27.19
C THR A 287 5.10 5.75 28.31
N TYR A 288 4.09 5.53 29.14
CA TYR A 288 3.91 6.27 30.38
C TYR A 288 4.39 5.36 31.50
N ASP A 289 5.48 5.73 32.18
CA ASP A 289 5.89 4.99 33.37
C ASP A 289 4.83 5.18 34.45
N HIS A 290 4.18 4.08 34.84
CA HIS A 290 3.43 4.05 36.07
C HIS A 290 4.42 3.83 37.21
N PRO A 291 4.47 4.70 38.23
CA PRO A 291 5.28 4.43 39.40
C PRO A 291 4.83 3.10 40.01
N THR A 292 5.79 2.20 40.20
CA THR A 292 5.59 0.89 40.85
C THR A 292 4.92 1.09 42.20
N LYS A 293 3.89 0.27 42.49
CA LYS A 293 3.03 0.31 43.69
C LYS A 293 3.74 0.01 45.04
N HIS A 294 5.02 0.33 45.19
CA HIS A 294 5.73 0.18 46.46
C HIS A 294 6.10 1.56 47.01
N GLY A 295 5.25 2.05 47.92
CA GLY A 295 5.60 3.14 48.82
C GLY A 295 4.71 4.38 48.70
N VAL A 296 3.74 4.45 49.62
CA VAL A 296 3.16 5.64 50.27
C VAL A 296 2.56 6.75 49.39
N HIS A 297 1.31 7.09 49.73
CA HIS A 297 0.48 8.15 49.18
C HIS A 297 1.22 9.47 48.89
N HIS A 298 1.43 9.76 47.60
CA HIS A 298 1.58 11.13 47.11
C HIS A 298 0.51 11.43 46.05
N PRO A 299 -0.22 12.56 46.14
CA PRO A 299 -1.24 12.90 45.18
C PRO A 299 -0.59 13.48 43.92
N ARG A 300 -0.97 12.91 42.77
CA ARG A 300 -0.90 13.53 41.44
C ARG A 300 0.51 13.90 40.94
N GLN A 301 1.34 12.90 40.66
CA GLN A 301 2.48 13.09 39.75
C GLN A 301 2.08 12.83 38.31
N SER A 302 2.31 13.81 37.45
CA SER A 302 2.14 13.70 36.00
C SER A 302 3.04 12.59 35.47
N SER A 303 2.45 11.55 34.88
CA SER A 303 3.19 10.57 34.09
C SER A 303 3.84 11.28 32.91
N THR A 304 5.17 11.41 32.94
CA THR A 304 5.92 11.99 31.82
C THR A 304 5.91 10.98 30.66
N PRO A 305 5.42 11.36 29.47
CA PRO A 305 5.51 10.49 28.30
C PRO A 305 6.98 10.27 27.94
N MET A 306 7.45 9.02 27.97
CA MET A 306 8.77 8.65 27.49
C MET A 306 8.68 8.06 26.09
N ILE A 307 9.47 8.60 25.18
CA ILE A 307 9.59 8.08 23.81
C ILE A 307 10.60 6.95 23.81
N ARG A 308 10.15 5.74 23.45
CA ARG A 308 10.98 4.54 23.39
C ARG A 308 10.95 3.90 22.02
N ILE A 309 12.10 3.41 21.56
CA ILE A 309 12.17 2.58 20.36
C ILE A 309 11.57 1.20 20.67
N ARG A 310 10.71 0.69 19.78
CA ARG A 310 10.07 -0.63 19.90
C ARG A 310 11.11 -1.71 20.16
N ARG A 311 11.00 -2.39 21.30
CA ARG A 311 11.95 -3.42 21.75
C ARG A 311 11.78 -4.76 21.03
N HIS A 312 10.56 -5.09 20.61
CA HIS A 312 10.26 -6.36 19.95
C HIS A 312 10.15 -6.17 18.43
N LEU A 313 11.29 -6.30 17.75
CA LEU A 313 11.42 -6.27 16.30
C LEU A 313 11.43 -7.72 15.79
N HIS A 314 10.65 -8.04 14.76
CA HIS A 314 10.66 -9.37 14.16
C HIS A 314 11.98 -9.66 13.43
N PHE A 315 12.50 -8.67 12.69
CA PHE A 315 13.81 -8.81 12.06
C PHE A 315 14.89 -8.59 13.12
N SER A 316 15.74 -9.58 13.33
CA SER A 316 16.80 -9.52 14.35
C SER A 316 17.84 -8.42 14.07
N TRP A 317 17.92 -7.94 12.82
CA TRP A 317 18.97 -7.03 12.36
C TRP A 317 18.47 -5.57 12.38
N SER A 318 18.80 -4.84 13.45
CA SER A 318 18.30 -3.47 13.66
C SER A 318 18.68 -2.48 12.54
N TRP A 319 19.81 -2.71 11.85
CA TRP A 319 20.25 -1.85 10.75
C TRP A 319 19.26 -1.83 9.58
N VAL A 320 18.48 -2.91 9.38
CA VAL A 320 17.47 -3.00 8.32
C VAL A 320 16.38 -1.94 8.50
N TYR A 321 15.98 -1.68 9.75
CA TYR A 321 15.01 -0.63 10.07
C TYR A 321 15.60 0.78 9.87
N VAL A 322 16.86 0.99 10.24
CA VAL A 322 17.55 2.28 10.01
C VAL A 322 17.68 2.56 8.51
N LEU A 323 18.08 1.55 7.73
CA LEU A 323 18.14 1.66 6.27
C LEU A 323 16.77 1.97 5.68
N ALA A 324 15.71 1.29 6.14
CA ALA A 324 14.35 1.55 5.69
C ALA A 324 13.88 2.98 5.99
N ILE A 325 14.19 3.51 7.18
CA ILE A 325 13.92 4.90 7.55
C ILE A 325 14.63 5.87 6.61
N LEU A 326 15.94 5.65 6.37
CA LEU A 326 16.73 6.52 5.50
C LEU A 326 16.26 6.48 4.05
N LEU A 327 15.98 5.28 3.52
CA LEU A 327 15.46 5.10 2.17
C LEU A 327 14.10 5.77 2.01
N ASP A 328 13.19 5.59 2.98
CA ASP A 328 11.88 6.21 2.93
C ASP A 328 11.96 7.75 2.98
N PHE A 329 12.88 8.31 3.79
CA PHE A 329 13.12 9.75 3.83
C PHE A 329 13.60 10.31 2.47
N VAL A 330 14.65 9.72 1.91
CA VAL A 330 15.28 10.17 0.66
C VAL A 330 14.31 10.04 -0.51
N LEU A 331 13.63 8.90 -0.64
CA LEU A 331 12.69 8.66 -1.73
C LEU A 331 11.45 9.56 -1.63
N ARG A 332 10.98 9.88 -0.41
CA ARG A 332 9.86 10.81 -0.21
C ARG A 332 10.22 12.24 -0.59
N ILE A 333 11.43 12.70 -0.26
CA ILE A 333 11.92 14.00 -0.72
C ILE A 333 11.99 14.01 -2.26
N THR A 334 12.48 12.94 -2.86
CA THR A 334 12.56 12.80 -4.33
C THR A 334 11.17 12.95 -4.98
N TRP A 335 10.14 12.31 -4.42
CA TRP A 335 8.76 12.45 -4.89
C TRP A 335 8.25 13.89 -4.78
N SER A 336 8.51 14.54 -3.66
CA SER A 336 8.12 15.92 -3.38
C SER A 336 8.79 16.94 -4.30
N LEU A 337 10.05 16.68 -4.70
CA LEU A 337 10.78 17.52 -5.65
C LEU A 337 10.30 17.34 -7.09
N LYS A 338 9.74 16.18 -7.47
CA LYS A 338 9.14 15.95 -8.81
C LYS A 338 7.96 16.88 -9.10
N LEU A 339 7.21 17.28 -8.07
CA LEU A 339 6.09 18.22 -8.19
C LEU A 339 6.56 19.67 -8.41
N SER A 340 7.87 19.96 -8.27
CA SER A 340 8.41 21.29 -8.53
C SER A 340 8.43 21.57 -10.02
N SER A 341 7.66 22.57 -10.47
CA SER A 341 7.72 23.08 -11.84
C SER A 341 9.07 23.73 -12.19
N HIS A 342 9.83 24.17 -11.17
CA HIS A 342 11.06 24.94 -11.34
C HIS A 342 12.32 24.08 -11.55
N ILE A 343 12.28 22.79 -11.22
CA ILE A 343 13.44 21.91 -11.40
C ILE A 343 13.32 21.24 -12.76
N TYR A 344 14.27 21.53 -13.65
CA TYR A 344 14.43 21.05 -15.04
C TYR A 344 14.56 19.51 -15.21
N PHE A 345 14.02 18.68 -14.31
CA PHE A 345 13.99 17.21 -14.44
C PHE A 345 13.11 16.72 -15.60
N GLN A 346 12.28 17.59 -16.18
CA GLN A 346 11.28 17.23 -17.20
C GLN A 346 11.83 17.00 -18.61
N ARG A 347 13.12 17.22 -18.87
CA ARG A 347 13.68 17.09 -20.22
C ARG A 347 14.11 15.67 -20.61
N ILE A 348 14.13 14.71 -19.68
CA ILE A 348 14.56 13.32 -19.95
C ILE A 348 13.47 12.35 -19.50
N ALA A 349 12.82 11.67 -20.45
CA ALA A 349 11.75 10.70 -20.19
C ALA A 349 12.18 9.56 -19.23
N GLY A 350 13.45 9.15 -19.29
CA GLY A 350 14.03 8.16 -18.37
C GLY A 350 14.01 8.58 -16.89
N ASN A 351 14.10 9.88 -16.61
CA ASN A 351 14.07 10.39 -15.23
C ASN A 351 12.65 10.31 -14.64
N ILE A 352 11.61 10.52 -15.46
CA ILE A 352 10.20 10.46 -15.01
C ILE A 352 9.84 9.03 -14.62
N PHE A 353 10.15 8.06 -15.49
CA PHE A 353 9.95 6.64 -15.21
C PHE A 353 10.73 6.18 -13.97
N LEU A 354 12.00 6.58 -13.85
CA LEU A 354 12.83 6.20 -12.70
C LEU A 354 12.24 6.71 -11.38
N VAL A 355 11.77 7.96 -11.33
CA VAL A 355 11.16 8.51 -10.10
C VAL A 355 9.86 7.79 -9.74
N GLU A 356 9.04 7.42 -10.74
CA GLU A 356 7.82 6.63 -10.50
C GLU A 356 8.13 5.22 -10.03
N LEU A 357 9.14 4.58 -10.64
CA LEU A 357 9.64 3.28 -10.22
C LEU A 357 10.15 3.33 -8.78
N LEU A 358 10.92 4.36 -8.42
CA LEU A 358 11.43 4.55 -7.07
C LEU A 358 10.30 4.74 -6.05
N GLU A 359 9.21 5.41 -6.42
CA GLU A 359 8.03 5.53 -5.55
C GLU A 359 7.31 4.17 -5.37
N VAL A 360 7.22 3.36 -6.41
CA VAL A 360 6.71 1.97 -6.31
C VAL A 360 7.61 1.13 -5.40
N VAL A 361 8.94 1.22 -5.54
CA VAL A 361 9.92 0.53 -4.69
C VAL A 361 9.82 1.00 -3.23
N ARG A 362 9.67 2.30 -2.98
CA ARG A 362 9.47 2.84 -1.63
C ARG A 362 8.25 2.21 -0.96
N ARG A 363 7.12 2.14 -1.67
CA ARG A 363 5.89 1.52 -1.14
C ARG A 363 6.04 0.02 -0.95
N TRP A 364 6.75 -0.66 -1.85
CA TRP A 364 7.09 -2.07 -1.71
C TRP A 364 7.83 -2.34 -0.41
N LEU A 365 8.86 -1.55 -0.10
CA LEU A 365 9.58 -1.61 1.19
C LEU A 365 8.65 -1.33 2.37
N TRP A 366 7.83 -0.28 2.30
CA TRP A 366 6.89 0.08 3.36
C TRP A 366 5.93 -1.05 3.73
N ILE A 367 5.46 -1.84 2.75
CA ILE A 367 4.54 -2.96 2.98
C ILE A 367 5.15 -4.03 3.88
N ILE A 368 6.45 -4.34 3.71
CA ILE A 368 7.15 -5.36 4.50
C ILE A 368 7.08 -5.01 5.99
N PHE A 369 7.48 -3.79 6.33
CA PHE A 369 7.47 -3.31 7.72
C PHE A 369 6.06 -3.06 8.26
N ARG A 370 5.11 -2.66 7.41
CA ARG A 370 3.70 -2.52 7.79
C ARG A 370 3.10 -3.87 8.20
N LEU A 371 3.34 -4.90 7.40
CA LEU A 371 2.85 -6.26 7.64
C LEU A 371 3.55 -6.92 8.83
N GLU A 372 4.85 -6.72 8.99
CA GLU A 372 5.60 -7.15 10.19
C GLU A 372 4.99 -6.55 11.46
N ASN A 373 4.72 -5.25 11.45
CA ASN A 373 4.17 -4.59 12.63
C ASN A 373 2.76 -5.09 12.96
N GLU A 374 1.92 -5.32 11.95
CA GLU A 374 0.60 -5.90 12.15
C GLU A 374 0.68 -7.34 12.71
N TRP A 375 1.60 -8.16 12.19
CA TRP A 375 1.85 -9.50 12.70
C TRP A 375 2.26 -9.51 14.16
N VAL A 376 3.21 -8.66 14.55
CA VAL A 376 3.67 -8.60 15.94
C VAL A 376 2.58 -8.07 16.87
N LYS A 377 1.74 -7.12 16.44
CA LYS A 377 0.59 -6.66 17.24
C LYS A 377 -0.40 -7.78 17.52
N ARG A 378 -0.75 -8.58 16.50
CA ARG A 378 -1.66 -9.72 16.66
C ARG A 378 -1.04 -10.85 17.49
N GLY A 379 0.25 -11.13 17.34
CA GLY A 379 0.95 -12.21 18.07
C GLY A 379 1.32 -11.89 19.52
N SER A 380 1.52 -10.61 19.87
CA SER A 380 1.90 -10.19 21.22
C SER A 380 0.71 -10.04 22.18
N GLY A 381 -0.53 -10.23 21.70
CA GLY A 381 -1.74 -9.96 22.49
C GLY A 381 -1.89 -8.50 22.91
N LEU A 382 -1.08 -7.58 22.36
CA LEU A 382 -1.28 -6.15 22.51
C LEU A 382 -2.65 -5.83 21.90
N PRO A 383 -3.55 -5.14 22.63
CA PRO A 383 -4.88 -4.86 22.12
C PRO A 383 -4.77 -4.13 20.79
N THR A 384 -5.08 -4.85 19.72
CA THR A 384 -5.43 -4.27 18.44
C THR A 384 -6.78 -3.59 18.69
N ASN A 385 -6.84 -2.26 18.61
CA ASN A 385 -8.11 -1.52 18.72
C ASN A 385 -9.12 -1.86 17.59
N THR A 386 -8.80 -2.82 16.73
CA THR A 386 -9.74 -3.52 15.86
C THR A 386 -10.38 -4.68 16.63
N THR A 387 -11.59 -4.45 17.13
CA THR A 387 -12.45 -5.46 17.75
C THR A 387 -12.92 -6.50 16.74
N ASP A 388 -12.13 -7.54 16.51
CA ASP A 388 -12.64 -8.80 15.94
C ASP A 388 -13.30 -9.61 17.06
N ARG A 389 -14.60 -9.38 17.28
CA ARG A 389 -15.46 -10.28 18.06
C ARG A 389 -16.44 -10.98 17.13
N HIS A 390 -16.01 -12.07 16.50
CA HIS A 390 -16.91 -13.15 16.11
C HIS A 390 -16.18 -14.51 16.09
N SER A 391 -16.26 -15.21 17.23
CA SER A 391 -16.26 -16.67 17.27
C SER A 391 -17.22 -17.09 18.39
N PRO A 392 -18.22 -17.95 18.11
CA PRO A 392 -19.21 -18.33 19.11
C PRO A 392 -18.62 -19.40 20.02
N SER A 393 -18.37 -19.08 21.29
CA SER A 393 -18.05 -20.11 22.29
C SER A 393 -19.33 -20.86 22.65
N THR A 394 -19.38 -22.15 22.33
CA THR A 394 -20.37 -23.11 22.81
C THR A 394 -20.24 -23.27 24.33
N ARG A 395 -21.12 -22.63 25.10
CA ARG A 395 -21.34 -22.96 26.52
C ARG A 395 -22.40 -24.06 26.62
N ARG A 396 -22.00 -25.25 27.09
CA ARG A 396 -22.91 -26.21 27.73
C ARG A 396 -23.17 -25.76 29.17
N PRO A 397 -24.42 -25.77 29.68
CA PRO A 397 -24.68 -25.66 31.11
C PRO A 397 -24.71 -27.06 31.74
N SER A 398 -23.88 -27.27 32.76
CA SER A 398 -23.97 -28.42 33.67
C SER A 398 -24.98 -28.12 34.78
N ALA A 399 -25.87 -29.08 35.02
CA ALA A 399 -27.00 -29.03 35.93
C ALA A 399 -26.59 -28.94 37.41
N SER A 400 -27.45 -28.26 38.17
CA SER A 400 -27.50 -28.15 39.63
C SER A 400 -28.03 -29.43 40.29
N SER A 401 -27.42 -29.85 41.40
CA SER A 401 -28.04 -30.72 42.41
C SER A 401 -27.43 -30.42 43.79
N THR A 402 -28.15 -30.78 44.84
CA THR A 402 -28.37 -30.04 46.09
C THR A 402 -27.83 -30.82 47.31
N ALA A 403 -26.99 -30.17 48.15
CA ALA A 403 -26.83 -30.24 49.64
C ALA A 403 -26.66 -31.61 50.41
N PRO A 404 -26.39 -31.67 51.75
CA PRO A 404 -25.68 -30.77 52.70
C PRO A 404 -24.70 -31.47 53.72
N HIS A 405 -24.02 -30.63 54.54
CA HIS A 405 -23.68 -30.76 55.99
C HIS A 405 -22.24 -31.02 56.54
N LEU A 406 -21.80 -30.03 57.34
CA LEU A 406 -21.03 -30.02 58.63
C LEU A 406 -19.47 -30.08 58.62
N PRO A 407 -18.79 -29.55 59.67
CA PRO A 407 -17.67 -28.60 59.54
C PRO A 407 -16.40 -29.03 60.30
N HIS A 408 -15.23 -28.46 59.95
CA HIS A 408 -14.29 -27.83 60.89
C HIS A 408 -12.93 -27.53 60.22
N GLN A 409 -12.31 -26.50 60.79
CA GLN A 409 -10.88 -26.27 60.96
C GLN A 409 -10.09 -25.39 59.96
N ILE A 410 -9.73 -24.26 60.55
CA ILE A 410 -8.68 -23.30 60.27
C ILE A 410 -7.33 -24.00 60.09
N HIS A 411 -6.63 -23.72 59.00
CA HIS A 411 -5.18 -23.57 59.04
C HIS A 411 -4.68 -22.66 57.91
N THR A 412 -3.93 -21.66 58.33
CA THR A 412 -3.12 -20.72 57.55
C THR A 412 -1.92 -21.43 56.92
N SER A 413 -1.60 -21.14 55.67
CA SER A 413 -0.27 -20.67 55.23
C SER A 413 -0.20 -20.64 53.70
N ASN A 414 0.15 -19.47 53.17
CA ASN A 414 0.70 -19.32 51.84
C ASN A 414 2.02 -20.11 51.73
N ASP A 415 2.30 -20.71 50.58
CA ASP A 415 3.50 -20.42 49.78
C ASP A 415 3.59 -21.37 48.57
N ILE A 416 3.68 -20.77 47.38
CA ILE A 416 3.92 -21.41 46.08
C ILE A 416 5.37 -21.13 45.69
N PRO A 417 6.22 -22.15 45.41
CA PRO A 417 7.48 -21.93 44.72
C PRO A 417 7.30 -21.95 43.19
N LEU A 418 8.12 -21.11 42.55
CA LEU A 418 8.17 -20.78 41.13
C LEU A 418 8.21 -21.99 40.17
N HIS A 419 7.47 -21.87 39.07
CA HIS A 419 7.57 -22.75 37.91
C HIS A 419 8.76 -22.38 37.01
N ASP A 420 9.54 -23.42 36.71
CA ASP A 420 10.60 -23.49 35.71
C ASP A 420 10.12 -23.31 34.26
N ARG A 421 11.06 -22.86 33.40
CA ARG A 421 10.97 -22.82 31.93
C ARG A 421 10.54 -24.17 31.32
N PRO A 422 9.75 -24.19 30.24
CA PRO A 422 9.72 -25.35 29.34
C PRO A 422 10.85 -25.27 28.31
N SER A 423 11.69 -26.29 28.34
CA SER A 423 12.69 -26.62 27.34
C SER A 423 12.07 -27.18 26.05
N LYS A 424 12.85 -27.03 24.98
CA LYS A 424 12.67 -27.56 23.62
C LYS A 424 12.06 -28.97 23.59
N THR A 425 11.02 -29.16 22.78
CA THR A 425 10.55 -30.49 22.38
C THR A 425 10.98 -30.77 20.94
N MET A 426 11.80 -31.80 20.79
CA MET A 426 12.14 -32.45 19.53
C MET A 426 10.90 -33.14 18.94
N LEU A 427 10.70 -33.01 17.63
CA LEU A 427 9.76 -33.82 16.85
C LEU A 427 10.50 -35.05 16.31
N THR A 428 10.00 -36.24 16.65
CA THR A 428 10.35 -37.52 16.01
C THR A 428 9.51 -37.73 14.74
N PRO A 429 10.03 -38.45 13.73
CA PRO A 429 9.33 -38.74 12.48
C PRO A 429 8.44 -39.98 12.61
N ILE A 430 7.28 -39.97 11.93
CA ILE A 430 6.41 -41.14 11.77
C ILE A 430 6.93 -41.93 10.57
N GLY A 431 7.26 -43.21 10.82
CA GLY A 431 7.77 -44.16 9.86
C GLY A 431 6.70 -44.75 8.94
N GLU A 432 7.18 -45.16 7.77
CA GLU A 432 6.58 -46.09 6.82
C GLU A 432 6.60 -47.52 7.41
N ASP A 433 5.58 -48.32 7.12
CA ASP A 433 5.64 -49.79 7.21
C ASP A 433 5.14 -50.41 5.89
N PRO A 434 5.72 -51.53 5.42
CA PRO A 434 5.49 -52.13 4.11
C PRO A 434 4.55 -53.36 4.12
N ASP A 435 4.01 -53.65 2.94
CA ASP A 435 3.60 -54.94 2.33
C ASP A 435 3.10 -56.12 3.20
N GLU A 436 1.86 -56.55 2.93
CA GLU A 436 1.51 -57.97 2.84
C GLU A 436 0.37 -58.17 1.80
N GLY A 437 0.57 -59.09 0.85
CA GLY A 437 -0.18 -59.20 -0.40
C GLY A 437 -1.41 -60.13 -0.41
N ASP A 438 -2.27 -59.88 -1.42
CA ASP A 438 -3.03 -60.74 -2.37
C ASP A 438 -3.37 -62.22 -2.02
N PRO A 439 -4.35 -62.90 -2.69
CA PRO A 439 -5.03 -62.55 -3.96
C PRO A 439 -6.55 -62.88 -4.04
N PHE A 440 -7.22 -62.44 -5.13
CA PHE A 440 -8.04 -63.26 -6.06
C PHE A 440 -9.24 -62.53 -6.74
N LEU A 441 -9.27 -62.70 -8.08
CA LEU A 441 -10.40 -62.91 -9.02
C LEU A 441 -11.34 -61.78 -9.49
N MET A 442 -11.14 -61.47 -10.80
CA MET A 442 -12.06 -61.57 -11.95
C MET A 442 -13.36 -60.74 -12.07
N ASP A 443 -13.49 -60.23 -13.31
CA ASP A 443 -14.69 -59.99 -14.12
C ASP A 443 -15.67 -58.87 -13.74
N LYS A 444 -15.54 -57.71 -14.42
CA LYS A 444 -16.38 -57.31 -15.58
C LYS A 444 -16.06 -55.91 -16.08
#